data_AF-A0A8J6ZSR4-F1
#
_entry.id   AF-A0A8J6ZSR4-F1
#
_cell.length_a   1.000
_cell.length_b   1.000
_cell.length_c   1.000
_cell.angle_alpha   90.00
_cell.angle_beta   90.00
_cell.angle_gamma   90.00
#
_symmetry.space_group_name_H-M   'P 1'
#
loop_
_entity.id
_entity.type
_entity.pdbx_description
1 polymer ?
#
loop_
_entity_poly.entity_id
_entity_poly.type
_entity_poly.pdbx_seq_one_letter_code
_entity_poly.pdbx_strand_id
1 'polypeptide(L)'
;MLTAFTAGLLLITVSELGDKTFFIAVILAMHHPRRLVFAGVTAALAAMTILSVLFGQAASLLPKVYIHYAEITLFIAFGLKLLYDASKMSASSCDTEVVEEAEAAVKQADLQQPNQKSYLAILIEALALTFMA
;
A
#
# COMPACT_ATOMS: atom_id res chain seq x y z
N MET A 1 -13.48 18.82 13.08
CA MET A 1 -13.11 17.46 13.50
C MET A 1 -13.78 16.42 12.62
N LEU A 2 -15.12 16.38 12.56
CA LEU A 2 -15.83 15.45 11.66
C LEU A 2 -15.46 15.67 10.18
N THR A 3 -15.35 16.93 9.74
CA THR A 3 -14.98 17.29 8.35
C THR A 3 -13.63 16.72 7.90
N ALA A 4 -12.60 16.81 8.74
CA ALA A 4 -11.28 16.27 8.43
C ALA A 4 -11.28 14.74 8.38
N PHE A 5 -12.02 14.09 9.30
CA PHE A 5 -12.20 12.64 9.29
C PHE A 5 -12.91 12.16 8.02
N THR A 6 -14.04 12.78 7.65
CA THR A 6 -14.79 12.39 6.45
C THR A 6 -14.01 12.66 5.17
N ALA A 7 -13.28 13.78 5.11
CA ALA A 7 -12.41 14.09 3.97
C ALA A 7 -11.27 13.07 3.82
N GLY A 8 -10.58 12.73 4.92
CA GLY A 8 -9.54 11.71 4.92
C GLY A 8 -10.06 10.33 4.54
N LEU A 9 -11.20 9.93 5.10
CA LEU A 9 -11.85 8.65 4.79
C LEU A 9 -12.20 8.55 3.30
N LEU A 10 -12.82 9.58 2.73
CA LEU A 10 -13.17 9.60 1.31
C LEU A 10 -11.95 9.65 0.41
N LEU A 11 -10.95 10.46 0.74
CA LEU A 11 -9.72 10.60 -0.06
C LEU A 11 -8.95 9.28 -0.10
N ILE A 12 -8.74 8.63 1.04
CA ILE A 12 -8.06 7.32 1.11
C ILE A 12 -8.88 6.28 0.36
N THR A 13 -10.20 6.23 0.57
CA THR A 13 -11.05 5.26 -0.13
C THR A 13 -10.98 5.45 -1.63
N VAL A 14 -11.06 6.66 -2.16
CA VAL A 14 -11.02 6.91 -3.60
C VAL A 14 -9.63 6.72 -4.19
N SER A 15 -8.58 7.08 -3.45
CA SER A 15 -7.19 7.00 -3.91
C SER A 15 -6.64 5.57 -3.93
N GLU A 16 -7.10 4.72 -3.01
CA GLU A 16 -6.63 3.33 -2.88
C GLU A 16 -7.56 2.32 -3.58
N LEU A 17 -8.75 2.74 -4.04
CA LEU A 17 -9.69 1.84 -4.67
C LEU A 17 -9.19 1.39 -6.04
N GLY A 18 -8.95 0.09 -6.17
CA GLY A 18 -8.46 -0.52 -7.41
C GLY A 18 -6.95 -0.50 -7.57
N ASP A 19 -6.21 -0.09 -6.53
CA ASP A 19 -4.76 -0.26 -6.48
C ASP A 19 -4.38 -1.72 -6.15
N LYS A 20 -3.13 -2.10 -6.45
CA LYS A 20 -2.57 -3.43 -6.18
C LYS A 20 -2.74 -3.83 -4.71
N THR A 21 -2.59 -2.89 -3.78
CA THR A 21 -2.77 -3.12 -2.34
C THR A 21 -4.21 -3.53 -1.99
N PHE A 22 -5.22 -2.95 -2.64
CA PHE A 22 -6.63 -3.30 -2.48
C PHE A 22 -6.90 -4.74 -2.93
N PHE A 23 -6.37 -5.15 -4.09
CA PHE A 23 -6.51 -6.53 -4.58
C PHE A 23 -5.83 -7.55 -3.67
N ILE A 24 -4.63 -7.25 -3.15
CA ILE A 24 -3.93 -8.09 -2.17
C ILE A 24 -4.80 -8.30 -0.92
N ALA A 25 -5.39 -7.24 -0.38
CA ALA A 25 -6.24 -7.34 0.81
C ALA A 25 -7.51 -8.19 0.58
N VAL A 26 -8.13 -8.08 -0.60
CA VAL A 26 -9.30 -8.88 -0.98
C VAL A 26 -8.94 -10.36 -1.13
N ILE A 27 -7.86 -10.69 -1.83
CA ILE A 27 -7.42 -12.08 -2.02
C ILE A 27 -7.04 -12.71 -0.66
N LEU A 28 -6.34 -11.96 0.19
CA LEU A 28 -5.98 -12.42 1.52
C LEU A 28 -7.22 -12.65 2.40
N ALA A 29 -8.26 -11.82 2.27
CA ALA A 29 -9.53 -11.99 2.98
C ALA A 29 -10.35 -13.19 2.49
N MET A 30 -10.10 -13.69 1.27
CA MET A 30 -10.72 -14.91 0.74
C MET A 30 -10.03 -16.19 1.26
N HIS A 31 -8.71 -16.15 1.47
CA HIS A 31 -7.91 -17.30 1.94
C HIS A 31 -7.86 -17.43 3.48
N HIS A 32 -7.98 -16.32 4.22
CA HIS A 32 -7.84 -16.30 5.68
C HIS A 32 -9.10 -15.78 6.41
N PRO A 33 -9.24 -16.01 7.73
CA PRO A 33 -10.35 -15.46 8.48
C PRO A 33 -10.38 -13.92 8.41
N ARG A 34 -11.44 -13.38 7.79
CA ARG A 34 -11.71 -11.94 7.58
C ARG A 34 -11.39 -11.01 8.76
N ARG A 35 -11.56 -11.47 10.01
CA ARG A 35 -11.30 -10.66 11.21
C ARG A 35 -9.81 -10.44 11.47
N LEU A 36 -8.96 -11.43 11.19
CA LEU A 36 -7.51 -11.31 11.38
C LEU A 36 -6.87 -10.48 10.27
N VAL A 37 -7.29 -10.72 9.03
CA VAL A 37 -6.84 -9.95 7.87
C VAL A 37 -7.18 -8.47 8.05
N PHE A 38 -8.41 -8.17 8.46
CA PHE A 38 -8.82 -6.80 8.75
C PHE A 38 -7.92 -6.13 9.79
N ALA A 39 -7.59 -6.84 10.89
CA ALA A 39 -6.70 -6.31 11.91
C ALA A 39 -5.26 -6.10 11.41
N GLY A 40 -4.72 -7.04 10.61
CA GLY A 40 -3.38 -6.95 10.04
C GLY A 40 -3.22 -5.81 9.04
N VAL A 41 -4.15 -5.69 8.09
CA VAL A 41 -4.15 -4.61 7.08
C VAL A 41 -4.36 -3.25 7.74
N THR A 42 -5.28 -3.15 8.71
CA THR A 42 -5.49 -1.90 9.46
C THR A 42 -4.24 -1.50 10.25
N ALA A 43 -3.54 -2.47 10.86
CA ALA A 43 -2.30 -2.22 11.57
C ALA A 43 -1.15 -1.79 10.63
N ALA A 44 -1.05 -2.38 9.44
CA ALA A 44 -0.09 -1.99 8.41
C ALA A 44 -0.31 -0.55 7.93
N LEU A 45 -1.55 -0.19 7.60
CA LEU A 45 -1.93 1.16 7.19
C LEU A 45 -1.65 2.18 8.31
N ALA A 46 -1.97 1.84 9.55
CA ALA A 46 -1.67 2.70 10.69
C ALA A 46 -0.16 2.90 10.87
N ALA A 47 0.63 1.83 10.78
CA ALA A 47 2.09 1.90 10.90
C ALA A 47 2.71 2.75 9.80
N MET A 48 2.30 2.55 8.54
CA MET A 48 2.75 3.35 7.40
C MET A 48 2.42 4.84 7.58
N THR A 49 1.20 5.14 8.02
CA THR A 49 0.76 6.52 8.24
C THR A 49 1.58 7.20 9.35
N ILE A 50 1.81 6.50 10.48
CA ILE A 50 2.61 7.03 11.59
C ILE A 50 4.04 7.28 11.15
N LEU A 51 4.67 6.33 10.45
CA LEU A 51 6.03 6.51 9.93
C LEU A 51 6.11 7.71 8.98
N SER A 52 5.15 7.85 8.07
CA SER A 52 5.09 8.97 7.14
C SER A 52 4.97 10.33 7.85
N VAL A 53 4.10 10.43 8.86
CA VAL A 53 3.96 11.66 9.67
C VAL A 53 5.23 11.96 10.45
N LEU A 54 5.88 10.96 11.06
CA LEU A 54 7.13 11.13 11.78
C LEU A 54 8.26 11.62 10.86
N PHE A 55 8.38 11.03 9.67
CA PHE A 55 9.35 11.49 8.66
C PHE A 55 9.06 12.92 8.21
N GLY A 56 7.80 13.26 7.94
CA GLY A 56 7.40 14.64 7.60
C GLY A 56 7.73 15.63 8.73
N GLN A 57 7.52 15.24 9.99
CA GLN A 57 7.85 16.07 11.14
C GLN A 57 9.37 16.21 11.31
N ALA A 58 10.15 15.15 11.10
CA ALA A 58 11.62 15.22 11.11
C ALA A 58 12.14 16.12 9.98
N ALA A 59 11.57 16.04 8.78
CA ALA A 59 11.89 16.91 7.65
C ALA A 59 11.60 18.38 7.97
N SER A 60 10.55 18.68 8.74
CA SER A 60 10.21 20.05 9.13
C SER A 60 11.25 20.78 9.99
N LEU A 61 12.23 20.05 10.55
CA LEU A 61 13.37 20.62 11.28
C LEU A 61 14.44 21.21 10.35
N LEU A 62 14.43 20.88 9.05
CA LEU A 62 15.35 21.43 8.05
C LEU A 62 14.89 22.80 7.54
N PRO A 63 15.79 23.65 7.03
CA PRO A 63 15.41 24.95 6.50
C PRO A 63 14.45 24.80 5.31
N LYS A 64 13.29 25.47 5.39
CA LYS A 64 12.19 25.39 4.40
C LYS A 64 12.63 25.63 2.95
N VAL A 65 13.68 26.41 2.74
CA VAL A 65 14.22 26.71 1.41
C VAL A 65 14.72 25.45 0.70
N TYR A 66 15.46 24.59 1.40
CA TYR A 66 15.99 23.35 0.81
C TYR A 66 14.89 22.34 0.51
N ILE A 67 13.92 22.21 1.42
CA ILE A 67 12.75 21.34 1.24
C ILE A 67 11.96 21.77 0.01
N HIS A 68 11.71 23.07 -0.15
CA HIS A 68 10.90 23.56 -1.26
C HIS A 68 11.51 23.25 -2.62
N TYR A 69 12.82 23.49 -2.80
CA TYR A 69 13.52 23.12 -4.04
C TYR A 69 13.60 21.59 -4.22
N ALA A 70 13.77 20.82 -3.13
CA ALA A 70 13.80 19.36 -3.20
C ALA A 70 12.44 18.78 -3.62
N GLU A 71 11.33 19.28 -3.07
CA GLU A 71 9.97 18.88 -3.41
C GLU A 71 9.67 19.13 -4.89
N ILE A 72 9.95 20.33 -5.40
CA ILE A 72 9.76 20.67 -6.82
C ILE A 72 10.57 19.72 -7.71
N THR A 73 11.84 19.50 -7.36
CA THR A 73 12.74 18.63 -8.14
C THR A 73 12.26 17.19 -8.16
N LEU A 74 11.90 16.64 -6.99
CA LEU A 74 11.39 15.27 -6.87
C LEU A 74 10.05 15.11 -7.59
N PHE A 75 9.14 16.09 -7.48
CA PHE A 75 7.82 16.02 -8.11
C PHE A 75 7.92 16.02 -9.63
N ILE A 76 8.79 16.86 -10.21
CA ILE A 76 9.04 16.86 -11.65
C ILE A 76 9.71 15.55 -12.08
N ALA A 77 10.72 15.08 -11.35
CA ALA A 77 11.43 13.85 -11.68
C ALA A 77 10.52 12.61 -11.65
N PHE A 78 9.75 12.43 -10.57
CA PHE A 78 8.80 11.33 -10.45
C PHE A 78 7.65 11.48 -11.44
N GLY A 79 7.11 12.69 -11.63
CA GLY A 79 6.04 12.94 -12.61
C GLY A 79 6.45 12.57 -14.03
N LEU A 80 7.66 12.97 -14.46
CA LEU A 80 8.20 12.59 -15.78
C LEU A 80 8.47 11.09 -15.89
N LYS A 81 9.01 10.47 -14.82
CA LYS A 81 9.26 9.02 -14.80
C LYS A 81 7.96 8.23 -14.92
N LEU A 82 6.94 8.57 -14.14
CA LEU A 82 5.62 7.94 -14.20
C LEU A 82 4.96 8.13 -15.56
N LEU A 83 5.08 9.32 -16.16
CA LEU A 83 4.53 9.58 -17.50
C LEU A 83 5.25 8.76 -18.58
N TYR A 84 6.57 8.61 -18.47
CA TYR A 84 7.36 7.77 -19.37
C TYR A 84 7.01 6.29 -19.21
N ASP A 85 6.90 5.79 -17.98
CA ASP A 85 6.53 4.40 -17.69
C ASP A 85 5.12 4.11 -18.21
N ALA A 86 4.16 5.01 -17.98
CA ALA A 86 2.80 4.91 -18.53
C ALA A 86 2.78 4.93 -20.07
N SER A 87 3.65 5.73 -20.71
CA SER A 87 3.74 5.77 -22.18
C SER A 87 4.35 4.51 -22.81
N LYS A 88 5.11 3.74 -22.02
CA LYS A 88 5.72 2.48 -22.44
C LYS A 88 4.88 1.24 -22.12
N MET A 89 3.83 1.38 -21.30
CA MET A 89 2.91 0.30 -21.02
C MET A 89 2.05 0.00 -22.25
N SER A 90 2.16 -1.22 -22.77
CA SER A 90 1.31 -1.72 -23.85
C SER A 90 -0.12 -1.92 -23.34
N ALA A 91 -1.12 -1.48 -24.10
CA ALA A 91 -2.54 -1.43 -23.73
C ALA A 91 -3.24 -2.80 -23.51
N SER A 92 -2.51 -3.90 -23.31
CA SER A 92 -3.06 -5.26 -23.42
C SER A 92 -3.30 -6.00 -22.09
N SER A 93 -3.04 -5.43 -20.92
CA SER A 93 -3.03 -6.23 -19.68
C SER A 93 -3.52 -5.51 -18.41
N CYS A 94 -4.38 -4.49 -18.51
CA CYS A 94 -4.68 -3.61 -17.37
C CYS A 94 -5.30 -4.28 -16.12
N ASP A 95 -5.90 -5.48 -16.22
CA ASP A 95 -6.53 -6.12 -15.06
C ASP A 95 -5.98 -7.51 -14.74
N THR A 96 -5.48 -8.25 -15.74
CA THR A 96 -5.07 -9.65 -15.55
C THR A 96 -3.71 -9.78 -14.88
N GLU A 97 -2.74 -8.91 -15.21
CA GLU A 97 -1.38 -8.99 -14.62
C GLU A 97 -1.38 -8.64 -13.13
N VAL A 98 -2.15 -7.64 -12.69
CA VAL A 98 -2.22 -7.25 -11.26
C VAL A 98 -2.94 -8.30 -10.41
N VAL A 99 -4.00 -8.92 -10.93
CA VAL A 99 -4.71 -10.00 -10.24
C VAL A 99 -3.85 -11.26 -10.22
N GLU A 100 -3.16 -11.60 -11.31
CA GLU A 100 -2.25 -12.75 -11.38
C GLU A 100 -1.02 -12.57 -10.49
N GLU A 101 -0.45 -11.35 -10.42
CA GLU A 101 0.67 -11.04 -9.54
C GLU A 101 0.25 -11.06 -8.06
N ALA A 102 -0.93 -10.54 -7.72
CA ALA A 102 -1.48 -10.62 -6.38
C ALA A 102 -1.82 -12.08 -5.98
N GLU A 103 -2.37 -12.88 -6.90
CA GLU A 103 -2.56 -14.31 -6.70
C GLU A 103 -1.23 -15.06 -6.55
N ALA A 104 -0.20 -14.69 -7.31
CA ALA A 104 1.12 -15.29 -7.22
C ALA A 104 1.82 -14.95 -5.89
N ALA A 105 1.71 -13.71 -5.42
CA ALA A 105 2.22 -13.29 -4.12
C ALA A 105 1.54 -14.07 -2.98
N VAL A 106 0.22 -14.24 -3.05
CA VAL A 106 -0.54 -15.02 -2.05
C VAL A 106 -0.24 -16.52 -2.15
N LYS A 107 -0.17 -17.10 -3.34
CA LYS A 107 0.19 -18.52 -3.53
C LYS A 107 1.63 -18.84 -3.09
N GLN A 108 2.59 -17.94 -3.32
CA GLN A 108 3.96 -18.12 -2.84
C GLN A 108 4.03 -18.08 -1.31
N ALA A 109 3.23 -17.23 -0.67
CA ALA A 109 3.13 -17.16 0.78
C ALA A 109 2.41 -18.40 1.36
N ASP A 110 1.32 -18.88 0.72
CA ASP A 110 0.61 -20.11 1.06
C ASP A 110 1.49 -21.38 0.89
N LEU A 111 2.38 -21.42 -0.11
CA LEU A 111 3.29 -22.56 -0.36
C LEU A 111 4.42 -22.67 0.65
N GLN A 112 4.82 -21.57 1.30
CA GLN A 112 5.92 -21.57 2.26
C GLN A 112 5.55 -22.17 3.63
N GLN A 113 4.26 -22.39 3.95
CA GLN A 113 3.86 -22.96 5.23
C GLN A 113 2.72 -23.98 5.12
N PRO A 114 3.01 -25.25 4.76
CA PRO A 114 2.00 -26.29 4.68
C PRO A 114 1.41 -26.68 6.06
N ASN A 115 1.97 -26.23 7.18
CA ASN A 115 1.52 -26.69 8.50
C ASN A 115 1.96 -25.80 9.69
N GLN A 116 1.36 -24.63 9.92
CA GLN A 116 1.07 -24.16 11.29
C GLN A 116 0.06 -22.99 11.31
N LYS A 117 -1.17 -23.29 11.72
CA LYS A 117 -2.27 -22.34 11.98
C LYS A 117 -1.98 -21.49 13.23
N SER A 118 -1.03 -20.55 13.16
CA SER A 118 -0.90 -19.51 14.17
C SER A 118 -1.66 -18.27 13.72
N TYR A 119 -2.65 -17.84 14.52
CA TYR A 119 -3.40 -16.61 14.30
C TYR A 119 -2.49 -15.38 14.13
N LEU A 120 -1.29 -15.42 14.73
CA LEU A 120 -0.28 -14.37 14.61
C LEU A 120 0.48 -14.42 13.30
N ALA A 121 0.71 -15.61 12.72
CA ALA A 121 1.41 -15.73 11.44
C ALA A 121 0.59 -15.06 10.32
N ILE A 122 -0.71 -15.34 10.28
CA ILE A 122 -1.66 -14.72 9.33
C ILE A 122 -1.69 -13.19 9.46
N LEU A 123 -1.59 -12.69 10.70
CA LEU A 123 -1.62 -11.26 10.98
C LEU A 123 -0.32 -10.57 10.55
N ILE A 124 0.83 -11.20 10.85
CA ILE A 124 2.16 -10.70 10.45
C ILE A 124 2.30 -10.75 8.92
N GLU A 125 1.78 -11.79 8.28
CA GLU A 125 1.78 -11.94 6.83
C GLU A 125 0.93 -10.87 6.15
N ALA A 126 -0.31 -10.68 6.60
CA ALA A 126 -1.17 -9.60 6.12
C ALA A 126 -0.49 -8.24 6.26
N LEU A 127 0.18 -8.01 7.38
CA LEU A 127 0.89 -6.78 7.66
C LEU A 127 2.13 -6.59 6.77
N ALA A 128 2.94 -7.62 6.60
CA ALA A 128 4.18 -7.57 5.83
C ALA A 128 3.89 -7.41 4.32
N LEU A 129 2.92 -8.17 3.79
CA LEU A 129 2.53 -8.10 2.39
C LEU A 129 1.92 -6.74 2.05
N THR A 130 1.07 -6.18 2.91
CA THR A 130 0.50 -4.83 2.68
C THR A 130 1.49 -3.70 2.91
N PHE A 131 2.52 -3.89 3.74
CA PHE A 131 3.57 -2.89 3.92
C PHE A 131 4.61 -2.88 2.78
N MET A 132 4.84 -4.04 2.13
CA MET A 132 5.79 -4.17 1.01
C MET A 132 5.17 -3.95 -0.37
N ALA A 133 3.84 -4.05 -0.49
CA ALA A 133 3.11 -3.75 -1.71
C ALA A 133 3.18 -2.26 -2.05
#